data_AF-A0A1F5V976-F1
#
_entry.id   AF-A0A1F5V976-F1
#
_cell.length_a   1.000
_cell.length_b   1.000
_cell.length_c   1.000
_cell.angle_alpha   90.00
_cell.angle_beta   90.00
_cell.angle_gamma   90.00
#
_symmetry.space_group_name_H-M   'P 1'
#
loop_
_entity.id
_entity.type
_entity.pdbx_description
1 polymer ?
#
loop_
_entity_poly.entity_id
_entity_poly.type
_entity_poly.pdbx_seq_one_letter_code
_entity_poly.pdbx_strand_id
1 'polypeptide(L)'
;MKCNKVQYFIPSFINGTLDEEKKNVIREHLLVCSGCKKYAEALQRQKTVIQQAVKNTPFSESIPEAIKAALSADQKKPFIFTLKRFSTALYHNSKVAIASAAIILLTITTVVVFFMMEKQTQGKLVNLSGQIVCVGCELKKKHNAPCDCGKSGHLYAIKTKEGEYLSFGCAKNIEDMHNAEMKGCIIDAVGYLYPDEHYVHIIAVNSIKKP
;
A
#
# COMPACT_ATOMS: atom_id res chain seq x y z
N MET A 1 -11.09 -6.75 -24.14
CA MET A 1 -10.99 -5.90 -22.92
C MET A 1 -9.81 -4.93 -23.05
N LYS A 2 -9.89 -3.71 -22.51
CA LYS A 2 -8.78 -2.73 -22.52
C LYS A 2 -7.67 -3.15 -21.54
N CYS A 3 -6.40 -2.90 -21.88
CA CYS A 3 -5.24 -3.35 -21.10
C CYS A 3 -5.28 -2.91 -19.63
N ASN A 4 -5.72 -1.68 -19.34
CA ASN A 4 -5.84 -1.18 -17.97
C ASN A 4 -6.78 -2.03 -17.09
N LYS A 5 -7.92 -2.45 -17.64
CA LYS A 5 -8.86 -3.35 -16.96
C LYS A 5 -8.25 -4.75 -16.80
N VAL A 6 -7.51 -5.24 -17.79
CA VAL A 6 -6.84 -6.55 -17.69
C VAL A 6 -5.77 -6.52 -16.59
N GLN A 7 -4.89 -5.52 -16.60
CA GLN A 7 -3.83 -5.35 -15.61
C GLN A 7 -4.36 -5.31 -14.18
N TYR A 8 -5.50 -4.66 -13.96
CA TYR A 8 -6.18 -4.66 -12.66
C TYR A 8 -6.53 -6.07 -12.16
N PHE A 9 -6.94 -6.98 -13.05
CA PHE A 9 -7.36 -8.34 -12.67
C PHE A 9 -6.23 -9.38 -12.72
N ILE A 10 -5.07 -9.08 -13.32
CA ILE A 10 -3.95 -10.05 -13.41
C ILE A 10 -3.48 -10.58 -12.04
N PRO A 11 -3.38 -9.80 -10.96
CA PRO A 11 -3.02 -10.33 -9.64
C PRO A 11 -4.01 -11.39 -9.13
N SER A 12 -5.31 -11.12 -9.25
CA SER A 12 -6.36 -12.06 -8.86
C SER A 12 -6.38 -13.31 -9.76
N PHE A 13 -6.09 -13.14 -11.05
CA PHE A 13 -5.91 -14.24 -12.01
C PHE A 13 -4.78 -15.18 -11.58
N ILE A 14 -3.60 -14.62 -11.28
CA ILE A 14 -2.42 -15.37 -10.81
C ILE A 14 -2.68 -16.07 -9.48
N ASN A 15 -3.49 -15.46 -8.60
CA ASN A 15 -3.87 -16.03 -7.32
C ASN A 15 -5.04 -17.03 -7.40
N GLY A 16 -5.63 -17.22 -8.58
CA GLY A 16 -6.73 -18.16 -8.79
C GLY A 16 -8.06 -17.73 -8.16
N THR A 17 -8.18 -16.47 -7.72
CA THR A 17 -9.35 -15.95 -6.98
C THR A 17 -10.43 -15.35 -7.87
N LEU A 18 -10.24 -15.35 -9.20
CA LEU A 18 -11.26 -14.92 -10.15
C LEU A 18 -12.26 -16.03 -10.48
N ASP A 19 -13.46 -15.62 -10.87
CA ASP A 19 -14.43 -16.48 -11.52
C ASP A 19 -13.93 -16.99 -12.90
N GLU A 20 -14.45 -18.14 -13.35
CA GLU A 20 -13.99 -18.79 -14.59
C GLU A 20 -14.24 -17.95 -15.85
N GLU A 21 -15.33 -17.18 -15.87
CA GLU A 21 -15.65 -16.29 -16.98
C GLU A 21 -14.57 -15.23 -17.15
N LYS A 22 -14.20 -14.52 -16.08
CA LYS A 22 -13.11 -13.53 -16.11
C LYS A 22 -11.75 -14.16 -16.36
N LYS A 23 -11.49 -15.38 -15.85
CA LYS A 23 -10.25 -16.10 -16.17
C LYS A 23 -10.12 -16.37 -17.67
N ASN A 24 -11.20 -16.77 -18.34
CA ASN A 24 -11.19 -16.99 -19.80
C ASN A 24 -10.86 -15.70 -20.55
N VAL A 25 -11.52 -14.59 -20.22
CA VAL A 25 -11.28 -13.28 -20.84
C VAL A 25 -9.83 -12.82 -20.67
N ILE A 26 -9.24 -13.05 -19.50
CA ILE A 26 -7.83 -12.70 -19.25
C ILE A 26 -6.91 -13.64 -20.04
N ARG A 27 -7.14 -14.95 -20.06
CA ARG A 27 -6.34 -15.91 -20.86
C ARG A 27 -6.30 -15.51 -22.34
N GLU A 28 -7.46 -15.24 -22.93
CA GLU A 28 -7.56 -14.78 -24.32
C GLU A 28 -6.77 -13.49 -24.55
N HIS A 29 -6.87 -12.53 -23.63
CA HIS A 29 -6.11 -11.28 -23.75
C HIS A 29 -4.60 -11.48 -23.64
N LEU A 30 -4.12 -12.36 -22.76
CA LEU A 30 -2.69 -12.64 -22.60
C LEU A 30 -2.09 -13.36 -23.81
N LEU A 31 -2.91 -14.04 -24.63
CA LEU A 31 -2.47 -14.62 -25.90
C LEU A 31 -2.17 -13.55 -26.96
N VAL A 32 -2.93 -12.45 -26.97
CA VAL A 32 -2.81 -11.40 -28.00
C VAL A 32 -1.98 -10.20 -27.55
N CYS A 33 -1.90 -9.91 -26.25
CA CYS A 33 -1.19 -8.73 -25.73
C CYS A 33 0.11 -9.10 -25.02
N SER A 34 1.23 -8.89 -25.72
CA SER A 34 2.58 -9.17 -25.20
C SER A 34 2.95 -8.35 -23.96
N GLY A 35 2.45 -7.11 -23.84
CA GLY A 35 2.68 -6.25 -22.67
C GLY A 35 2.01 -6.80 -21.40
N CYS A 36 0.73 -7.16 -21.49
CA CYS A 36 0.01 -7.79 -20.39
C CYS A 36 0.59 -9.17 -20.04
N LYS A 37 1.04 -9.93 -21.04
CA LYS A 37 1.74 -11.22 -20.83
C LYS A 37 3.02 -11.06 -20.02
N LYS A 38 3.91 -10.15 -20.42
CA LYS A 38 5.16 -9.86 -19.68
C LYS A 38 4.88 -9.41 -18.24
N TYR A 39 3.85 -8.60 -18.04
CA TYR A 39 3.43 -8.16 -16.71
C TYR A 39 2.95 -9.34 -15.85
N ALA A 40 2.12 -10.22 -16.39
CA ALA A 40 1.67 -11.44 -15.70
C ALA A 40 2.84 -12.38 -15.35
N GLU A 41 3.79 -12.58 -16.27
CA GLU A 41 4.99 -13.39 -16.04
C GLU A 41 5.90 -12.80 -14.95
N ALA A 42 6.02 -11.48 -14.86
CA ALA A 42 6.77 -10.81 -13.80
C ALA A 42 6.13 -11.05 -12.42
N LEU A 43 4.81 -10.88 -12.31
CA LEU A 43 4.08 -11.16 -11.08
C LEU A 43 4.11 -12.64 -10.69
N GLN A 44 4.03 -13.55 -11.65
CA GLN A 44 4.15 -14.99 -11.41
C GLN A 44 5.52 -15.35 -10.84
N ARG A 45 6.60 -14.76 -11.37
CA ARG A 45 7.96 -14.96 -10.84
C ARG A 45 8.08 -14.47 -9.40
N GLN A 46 7.55 -13.28 -9.09
CA GLN A 46 7.53 -12.76 -7.72
C GLN A 46 6.79 -13.70 -6.76
N LYS A 47 5.61 -14.21 -7.17
CA LYS A 47 4.84 -15.18 -6.38
C LYS A 47 5.65 -16.44 -6.10
N THR A 48 6.35 -17.00 -7.10
CA THR A 48 7.18 -18.19 -6.92
C THR A 48 8.33 -17.95 -5.93
N VAL A 49 9.01 -16.79 -6.02
CA VAL A 49 10.08 -16.43 -5.08
C VAL A 49 9.55 -16.34 -3.64
N ILE A 50 8.41 -15.67 -3.45
CA ILE A 50 7.77 -15.56 -2.13
C ILE A 50 7.38 -16.94 -1.58
N GLN A 51 6.76 -17.79 -2.40
CA GLN A 51 6.37 -19.14 -2.00
C GLN A 51 7.57 -20.02 -1.63
N GLN A 52 8.67 -19.91 -2.36
CA GLN A 52 9.92 -20.61 -2.02
C GLN A 52 10.53 -20.09 -0.73
N ALA A 53 10.54 -18.77 -0.51
CA ALA A 53 11.03 -18.17 0.72
C ALA A 53 10.22 -18.65 1.93
N VAL A 54 8.88 -18.67 1.82
CA VAL A 54 7.97 -19.17 2.87
C VAL A 54 8.16 -20.66 3.13
N LYS A 55 8.31 -21.48 2.09
CA LYS A 55 8.50 -22.93 2.25
C LYS A 55 9.81 -23.29 2.95
N ASN A 56 10.86 -22.51 2.72
CA ASN A 56 12.20 -22.77 3.25
C ASN A 56 12.46 -22.07 4.60
N THR A 57 11.49 -21.29 5.11
CA THR A 57 11.57 -20.76 6.47
C THR A 57 10.90 -21.72 7.43
N PRO A 58 11.59 -22.22 8.48
CA PRO A 58 10.90 -22.82 9.60
C PRO A 58 9.93 -21.78 10.16
N PHE A 59 8.70 -22.19 10.48
CA PHE A 59 7.64 -21.32 10.98
C PHE A 59 8.04 -20.77 12.36
N SER A 60 8.91 -19.76 12.38
CA SER A 60 9.25 -18.97 13.54
C SER A 60 8.74 -17.54 13.31
N GLU A 61 8.48 -16.81 14.38
CA GLU A 61 7.82 -15.50 14.40
C GLU A 61 8.54 -14.38 13.59
N SER A 62 9.66 -14.67 12.92
CA SER A 62 10.50 -13.73 12.15
C SER A 62 10.30 -13.78 10.61
N ILE A 63 9.13 -14.24 10.14
CA ILE A 63 8.74 -14.25 8.70
C ILE A 63 9.08 -12.94 7.95
N PRO A 64 8.92 -11.72 8.53
CA PRO A 64 9.25 -10.48 7.83
C PRO A 64 10.73 -10.31 7.44
N GLU A 65 11.66 -10.85 8.24
CA GLU A 65 13.10 -10.70 7.98
C GLU A 65 13.60 -11.66 6.90
N ALA A 66 13.08 -12.89 6.86
CA ALA A 66 13.46 -13.86 5.84
C ALA A 66 12.95 -13.47 4.45
N ILE A 67 11.73 -12.90 4.37
CA ILE A 67 11.20 -12.37 3.11
C ILE A 67 12.02 -11.16 2.64
N LYS A 68 12.37 -10.23 3.55
CA LYS A 68 13.28 -9.12 3.25
C LYS A 68 14.64 -9.62 2.77
N ALA A 69 15.20 -10.65 3.41
CA ALA A 69 16.50 -11.23 3.03
C ALA A 69 16.46 -11.91 1.65
N ALA A 70 15.39 -12.64 1.32
CA ALA A 70 15.24 -13.29 0.02
C ALA A 70 15.10 -12.27 -1.13
N LEU A 71 14.31 -11.21 -0.93
CA LEU A 71 14.18 -10.11 -1.89
C LEU A 71 15.49 -9.34 -2.07
N SER A 72 16.28 -9.21 -1.00
CA SER A 72 17.60 -8.57 -1.03
C SER A 72 18.68 -9.45 -1.66
N ALA A 73 18.58 -10.78 -1.51
CA ALA A 73 19.56 -11.73 -2.04
C ALA A 73 19.53 -11.82 -3.56
N ASP A 74 18.36 -11.68 -4.17
CA ASP A 74 18.21 -11.63 -5.64
C ASP A 74 18.79 -10.33 -6.24
N GLN A 75 18.92 -9.27 -5.42
CA GLN A 75 19.65 -8.04 -5.76
C GLN A 75 21.16 -8.12 -5.50
N LYS A 76 21.64 -9.16 -4.81
CA LYS A 76 23.04 -9.32 -4.37
C LYS A 76 23.88 -10.25 -5.26
N LYS A 77 23.57 -10.38 -6.56
CA LYS A 77 24.65 -10.76 -7.50
C LYS A 77 25.50 -9.51 -7.71
N PRO A 78 26.72 -9.45 -7.14
CA PRO A 78 27.55 -8.29 -7.33
C PRO A 78 27.91 -8.26 -8.80
N PHE A 79 27.52 -7.19 -9.49
CA PHE A 79 28.06 -6.81 -10.78
C PHE A 79 29.52 -6.34 -10.58
N ILE A 80 30.37 -7.19 -9.98
CA ILE A 80 31.78 -6.95 -9.74
C ILE A 80 32.54 -7.87 -10.68
N PHE A 81 32.49 -7.61 -11.98
CA PHE A 81 33.46 -8.20 -12.90
C PHE A 81 33.95 -7.28 -14.03
N THR A 82 33.58 -5.99 -14.07
CA THR A 82 34.00 -5.13 -15.20
C THR A 82 34.41 -3.70 -14.87
N LEU A 83 34.40 -3.25 -13.61
CA LEU A 83 34.73 -1.86 -13.27
C LEU A 83 36.22 -1.49 -13.44
N LYS A 84 37.13 -2.46 -13.43
CA LYS A 84 38.57 -2.19 -13.61
C LYS A 84 38.96 -1.81 -15.05
N ARG A 85 38.07 -2.04 -16.04
CA ARG A 85 38.28 -1.62 -17.44
C ARG A 85 37.56 -0.31 -17.81
N PHE A 86 36.61 0.16 -17.01
CA PHE A 86 35.89 1.41 -17.30
C PHE A 86 36.60 2.67 -16.76
N SER A 87 37.44 2.55 -15.73
CA SER A 87 38.13 3.71 -15.13
C SER A 87 39.21 4.32 -16.04
N THR A 88 39.89 3.52 -16.86
CA THR A 88 40.91 4.02 -17.80
C THR A 88 40.33 4.62 -19.08
N ALA A 89 39.12 4.19 -19.51
CA ALA A 89 38.46 4.74 -20.70
C ALA A 89 37.76 6.08 -20.46
N LEU A 90 37.29 6.33 -19.23
CA LEU A 90 36.59 7.57 -18.86
C LEU A 90 37.54 8.76 -18.63
N TYR A 91 38.86 8.53 -18.47
CA TYR A 91 39.82 9.60 -18.17
C TYR A 91 40.24 10.41 -19.40
N HIS A 92 40.05 9.91 -20.63
CA HIS A 92 40.54 10.57 -21.84
C HIS A 92 39.53 11.53 -22.52
N ASN A 93 38.25 11.46 -22.18
CA ASN A 93 37.20 12.32 -22.76
C ASN A 93 36.38 13.01 -21.68
N SER A 94 36.92 14.13 -21.16
CA SER A 94 36.37 14.89 -20.03
C SER A 94 34.89 15.27 -20.16
N LYS A 95 34.39 15.51 -21.38
CA LYS A 95 32.98 15.84 -21.63
C LYS A 95 32.02 14.66 -21.42
N VAL A 96 32.45 13.44 -21.78
CA VAL A 96 31.63 12.22 -21.63
C VAL A 96 31.58 11.77 -20.17
N ALA A 97 32.69 11.93 -19.45
CA ALA A 97 32.78 11.63 -18.02
C ALA A 97 31.81 12.49 -17.20
N ILE A 98 31.75 13.80 -17.46
CA ILE A 98 30.85 14.73 -16.73
C ILE A 98 29.37 14.36 -16.97
N ALA A 99 28.98 14.07 -18.22
CA ALA A 99 27.61 13.66 -18.53
C ALA A 99 27.21 12.35 -17.85
N SER A 100 28.11 11.37 -17.80
CA SER A 100 27.85 10.07 -17.15
C SER A 100 27.69 10.20 -15.63
N ALA A 101 28.49 11.06 -14.99
CA ALA A 101 28.40 11.31 -13.55
C ALA A 101 27.08 11.98 -13.16
N ALA A 102 26.59 12.93 -13.97
CA ALA A 102 25.31 13.58 -13.74
C ALA A 102 24.13 12.60 -13.80
N ILE A 103 24.14 11.67 -14.77
CA ILE A 103 23.10 10.64 -14.90
C ILE A 103 23.11 9.70 -13.69
N ILE A 104 24.30 9.25 -13.26
CA ILE A 104 24.42 8.37 -12.09
C ILE A 104 23.88 9.08 -10.84
N LEU A 105 24.23 10.34 -10.63
CA LEU A 105 23.72 11.12 -9.50
C LEU A 105 22.19 11.28 -9.55
N LEU A 106 21.63 11.50 -10.74
CA LEU A 106 20.18 11.62 -10.94
C LEU A 106 19.46 10.27 -10.68
N THR A 107 20.08 9.14 -11.05
CA THR A 107 19.55 7.81 -10.71
C THR A 107 19.61 7.50 -9.22
N ILE A 108 20.69 7.89 -8.52
CA ILE A 108 20.81 7.67 -7.08
C ILE A 108 19.78 8.52 -6.33
N THR A 109 19.64 9.80 -6.68
CA THR A 109 18.65 10.69 -6.05
C THR A 109 17.22 10.22 -6.27
N THR A 110 16.85 9.78 -7.49
CA THR A 110 15.51 9.23 -7.74
C THR A 110 15.23 7.95 -6.95
N VAL A 111 16.20 7.04 -6.83
CA VAL A 111 16.06 5.84 -6.00
C VAL A 111 15.93 6.21 -4.52
N VAL A 112 16.73 7.14 -4.00
CA VAL A 112 16.63 7.58 -2.60
C VAL A 112 15.27 8.23 -2.31
N VAL A 113 14.78 9.10 -3.19
CA VAL A 113 13.45 9.71 -3.06
C VAL A 113 12.37 8.64 -3.07
N PHE A 114 12.44 7.67 -3.98
CA PHE A 114 11.49 6.56 -4.04
C PHE A 114 11.48 5.73 -2.73
N PHE A 115 12.66 5.39 -2.19
CA PHE A 115 12.76 4.66 -0.92
C PHE A 115 12.28 5.48 0.29
N MET A 116 12.47 6.81 0.27
CA MET A 116 11.93 7.67 1.31
C MET A 116 10.40 7.74 1.24
N MET A 117 9.81 7.77 0.05
CA MET A 117 8.35 7.70 -0.12
C MET A 117 7.78 6.34 0.32
N GLU A 118 8.48 5.23 0.04
CA GLU A 118 8.01 3.88 0.40
C GLU A 118 8.05 3.63 1.92
N LYS A 119 8.93 4.30 2.68
CA LYS A 119 8.92 4.21 4.14
C LYS A 119 7.78 5.00 4.80
N GLN A 120 7.18 5.96 4.10
CA GLN A 120 6.18 6.85 4.68
C GLN A 120 4.78 6.21 4.78
N THR A 121 4.54 5.07 4.13
CA THR A 121 3.23 4.39 4.16
C THR A 121 3.10 3.34 5.27
N GLN A 122 4.07 3.23 6.20
CA GLN A 122 3.93 2.32 7.34
C GLN A 122 3.16 3.03 8.45
N GLY A 123 1.86 2.81 8.50
CA GLY A 123 1.01 3.31 9.58
C GLY A 123 1.56 2.89 10.94
N LYS A 124 1.48 3.79 11.92
CA LYS A 124 1.91 3.56 13.30
C LYS A 124 0.83 2.76 14.02
N LEU A 125 1.18 1.61 14.60
CA LEU A 125 0.23 0.87 15.44
C LEU A 125 -0.13 1.70 16.68
N VAL A 126 -1.42 1.95 16.89
CA VAL A 126 -1.93 2.75 18.00
C VAL A 126 -3.14 2.10 18.65
N ASN A 127 -3.29 2.36 19.95
CA ASN A 127 -4.56 2.20 20.65
C ASN A 127 -5.30 3.54 20.58
N LEU A 128 -6.50 3.51 20.02
CA LEU A 128 -7.32 4.69 19.80
C LEU A 128 -8.57 4.63 20.68
N SER A 129 -8.86 5.73 21.36
CA SER A 129 -10.09 5.91 22.12
C SER A 129 -10.74 7.22 21.71
N GLY A 130 -12.02 7.18 21.33
CA GLY A 130 -12.70 8.38 20.86
C GLY A 130 -14.19 8.17 20.58
N GLN A 131 -14.88 9.24 20.25
CA GLN A 131 -16.30 9.22 19.94
C GLN A 131 -16.53 9.18 18.43
N ILE A 132 -17.39 8.27 17.96
CA ILE A 132 -17.82 8.29 16.56
C ILE A 132 -18.74 9.49 16.34
N VAL A 133 -18.36 10.37 15.43
CA VAL A 133 -19.12 11.57 15.09
C VAL A 133 -19.31 11.67 13.59
N CYS A 134 -20.41 12.27 13.15
CA CYS A 134 -20.54 12.68 11.75
C CYS A 134 -19.91 14.06 11.56
N VAL A 135 -18.87 14.13 10.73
CA VAL A 135 -18.09 15.37 10.50
C VAL A 135 -18.99 16.50 10.00
N GLY A 136 -19.85 16.23 9.01
CA GLY A 136 -20.78 17.22 8.47
C GLY A 136 -21.77 17.75 9.52
N CYS A 137 -22.29 16.89 10.39
CA CYS A 137 -23.18 17.31 11.48
C CYS A 137 -22.46 18.17 12.53
N GLU A 138 -21.23 17.81 12.91
CA GLU A 138 -20.42 18.60 13.85
C GLU A 138 -20.07 19.98 13.27
N LEU A 139 -19.69 20.05 11.99
CA LEU A 139 -19.40 21.32 11.31
C LEU A 139 -20.65 22.22 11.23
N LYS A 140 -21.81 21.66 10.93
CA LYS A 140 -23.08 22.39 10.98
C LYS A 140 -23.37 22.93 12.38
N LYS A 141 -23.20 22.11 13.42
CA LYS A 141 -23.44 22.51 14.81
C LYS A 141 -22.49 23.61 15.28
N LYS A 142 -21.19 23.50 14.98
CA LYS A 142 -20.14 24.37 15.50
C LYS A 142 -19.94 25.64 14.68
N HIS A 143 -20.12 25.57 13.37
CA HIS A 143 -19.78 26.64 12.43
C HIS A 143 -20.95 27.06 11.53
N ASN A 144 -22.16 26.55 11.76
CA ASN A 144 -23.33 26.76 10.90
C ASN A 144 -23.07 26.40 9.42
N ALA A 145 -22.14 25.47 9.17
CA ALA A 145 -21.82 25.02 7.83
C ALA A 145 -22.98 24.20 7.21
N PRO A 146 -23.18 24.25 5.89
CA PRO A 146 -24.13 23.36 5.23
C PRO A 146 -23.71 21.89 5.40
N CYS A 147 -24.67 20.99 5.70
CA CYS A 147 -24.47 19.54 5.68
C CYS A 147 -25.60 18.90 4.88
N ASP A 148 -25.22 18.18 3.84
CA ASP A 148 -26.11 17.42 2.95
C ASP A 148 -26.20 15.94 3.34
N CYS A 149 -26.03 15.67 4.65
CA CYS A 149 -25.93 14.32 5.17
C CYS A 149 -27.20 13.46 4.87
N GLY A 150 -28.36 14.10 4.66
CA GLY A 150 -29.59 13.42 4.23
C GLY A 150 -29.62 12.98 2.76
N LYS A 151 -28.75 13.53 1.91
CA LYS A 151 -28.63 13.17 0.48
C LYS A 151 -27.41 12.28 0.23
N SER A 152 -26.25 12.63 0.78
CA SER A 152 -24.97 11.97 0.52
C SER A 152 -24.63 10.87 1.53
N GLY A 153 -25.45 10.71 2.58
CA GLY A 153 -25.10 9.89 3.74
C GLY A 153 -24.18 10.62 4.71
N HIS A 154 -23.98 9.99 5.87
CA HIS A 154 -23.12 10.53 6.93
C HIS A 154 -21.66 10.13 6.70
N LEU A 155 -20.77 11.11 6.75
CA LEU A 155 -19.33 10.88 6.84
C LEU A 155 -18.92 10.77 8.31
N TYR A 156 -18.56 9.57 8.75
CA TYR A 156 -18.14 9.31 10.12
C TYR A 156 -16.63 9.46 10.31
N ALA A 157 -16.24 9.95 11.48
CA ALA A 157 -14.87 10.04 11.95
C ALA A 157 -14.83 9.73 13.45
N ILE A 158 -13.65 9.40 13.96
CA ILE A 158 -13.40 9.26 15.40
C ILE A 158 -12.86 10.60 15.91
N LYS A 159 -13.59 11.21 16.85
CA LYS A 159 -13.16 12.40 17.58
C LYS A 159 -12.39 11.96 18.82
N THR A 160 -11.08 12.21 18.85
CA THR A 160 -10.23 11.86 19.98
C THR A 160 -10.50 12.75 21.19
N LYS A 161 -9.94 12.40 22.35
CA LYS A 161 -10.04 13.22 23.57
C LYS A 161 -9.37 14.58 23.41
N GLU A 162 -8.33 14.63 22.58
CA GLU A 162 -7.57 15.81 22.20
C GLU A 162 -8.35 16.70 21.21
N GLY A 163 -9.49 16.22 20.70
CA GLY A 163 -10.35 16.95 19.78
C GLY A 163 -9.98 16.80 18.30
N GLU A 164 -9.04 15.91 17.97
CA GLU A 164 -8.68 15.58 16.60
C GLU A 164 -9.77 14.72 15.94
N TYR A 165 -9.96 14.89 14.63
CA TYR A 165 -10.89 14.09 13.84
C TYR A 165 -10.09 13.15 12.96
N LEU A 166 -10.24 11.85 13.18
CA LEU A 166 -9.60 10.83 12.37
C LEU A 166 -10.65 10.15 11.51
N SER A 167 -10.48 10.27 10.19
CA SER A 167 -11.19 9.39 9.27
C SER A 167 -10.77 7.95 9.53
N PHE A 168 -11.67 7.00 9.35
CA PHE A 168 -11.34 5.61 9.60
C PHE A 168 -11.84 4.70 8.50
N GLY A 169 -11.04 3.67 8.24
CA GLY A 169 -11.43 2.52 7.43
C GLY A 169 -11.36 1.28 8.28
N CYS A 170 -12.21 0.32 7.98
CA CYS A 170 -12.39 -0.88 8.78
C CYS A 170 -11.96 -2.13 8.02
N ALA A 171 -11.44 -3.12 8.73
CA ALA A 171 -11.41 -4.49 8.21
C ALA A 171 -12.85 -4.94 7.88
N LYS A 172 -13.02 -5.85 6.89
CA LYS A 172 -14.32 -6.34 6.39
C LYS A 172 -15.32 -6.79 7.46
N ASN A 173 -14.85 -7.12 8.65
CA ASN A 173 -15.67 -7.69 9.72
C ASN A 173 -16.24 -6.59 10.65
N ILE A 174 -16.00 -5.31 10.32
CA ILE A 174 -16.35 -4.14 11.14
C ILE A 174 -17.13 -3.13 10.27
N GLU A 175 -17.90 -3.62 9.29
CA GLU A 175 -18.68 -2.78 8.36
C GLU A 175 -19.80 -1.99 9.07
N ASP A 176 -20.25 -2.47 10.24
CA ASP A 176 -21.32 -1.86 11.03
C ASP A 176 -20.95 -0.47 11.60
N MET A 177 -19.66 -0.09 11.59
CA MET A 177 -19.22 1.22 12.09
C MET A 177 -19.70 2.41 11.25
N HIS A 178 -20.18 2.17 10.02
CA HIS A 178 -20.81 3.20 9.18
C HIS A 178 -22.34 3.30 9.40
N ASN A 179 -22.91 2.55 10.34
CA ASN A 179 -24.32 2.63 10.67
C ASN A 179 -24.64 3.90 11.48
N ALA A 180 -25.81 4.52 11.23
CA ALA A 180 -26.31 5.67 11.97
C ALA A 180 -26.44 5.42 13.48
N GLU A 181 -26.66 4.17 13.89
CA GLU A 181 -26.73 3.79 15.31
C GLU A 181 -25.41 3.96 16.06
N MET A 182 -24.28 3.97 15.34
CA MET A 182 -22.96 4.12 15.93
C MET A 182 -22.62 5.57 16.28
N LYS A 183 -23.42 6.53 15.80
CA LYS A 183 -23.22 7.95 16.06
C LYS A 183 -23.31 8.23 17.56
N GLY A 184 -22.25 8.83 18.11
CA GLY A 184 -22.16 9.21 19.52
C GLY A 184 -21.57 8.13 20.41
N CYS A 185 -21.41 6.90 19.93
CA CYS A 185 -20.75 5.84 20.70
C CYS A 185 -19.28 6.16 20.95
N ILE A 186 -18.80 5.79 22.13
CA ILE A 186 -17.38 5.81 22.49
C ILE A 186 -16.79 4.46 22.11
N ILE A 187 -15.69 4.50 21.36
CA ILE A 187 -14.97 3.30 20.91
C ILE A 187 -13.61 3.26 21.55
N ASP A 188 -13.18 2.05 21.90
CA ASP A 188 -11.79 1.71 22.15
C ASP A 188 -11.36 0.69 21.10
N ALA A 189 -10.37 1.02 20.28
CA ALA A 189 -9.97 0.23 19.13
C ALA A 189 -8.44 0.20 18.96
N VAL A 190 -7.96 -0.78 18.21
CA VAL A 190 -6.55 -0.90 17.79
C VAL A 190 -6.51 -0.73 16.28
N GLY A 191 -5.54 0.04 15.79
CA GLY A 191 -5.42 0.33 14.37
C GLY A 191 -4.05 0.85 13.97
N TYR A 192 -3.86 1.04 12.66
CA TYR A 192 -2.70 1.72 12.09
C TYR A 192 -3.07 3.16 11.79
N LEU A 193 -2.42 4.11 12.47
CA LEU A 193 -2.56 5.54 12.24
C LEU A 193 -1.63 5.99 11.12
N TYR A 194 -2.18 6.74 10.17
CA TYR A 194 -1.49 7.40 9.07
C TYR A 194 -1.58 8.91 9.34
N PRO A 195 -0.59 9.50 10.05
CA PRO A 195 -0.70 10.85 10.59
C PRO A 195 -0.90 11.90 9.50
N ASP A 196 -0.16 11.76 8.40
CA ASP A 196 -0.19 12.69 7.27
C ASP A 196 -1.56 12.69 6.55
N GLU A 197 -2.35 11.64 6.71
CA GLU A 197 -3.66 11.46 6.07
C GLU A 197 -4.85 11.69 7.02
N HIS A 198 -4.59 11.96 8.32
CA HIS A 198 -5.63 11.95 9.36
C HIS A 198 -6.55 10.73 9.26
N TYR A 199 -5.95 9.57 9.02
CA TYR A 199 -6.63 8.33 8.74
C TYR A 199 -6.16 7.22 9.70
N VAL A 200 -7.10 6.41 10.17
CA VAL A 200 -6.80 5.21 10.95
C VAL A 200 -7.43 3.98 10.29
N HIS A 201 -6.61 2.96 10.04
CA HIS A 201 -7.10 1.66 9.63
C HIS A 201 -7.35 0.79 10.86
N ILE A 202 -8.62 0.61 11.23
CA ILE A 202 -9.03 -0.15 12.41
C ILE A 202 -8.94 -1.64 12.11
N ILE A 203 -8.12 -2.34 12.91
CA ILE A 203 -7.93 -3.78 12.80
C ILE A 203 -8.77 -4.56 13.82
N ALA A 204 -9.06 -3.96 14.98
CA ALA A 204 -9.86 -4.57 16.04
C ALA A 204 -10.57 -3.50 16.87
N VAL A 205 -11.80 -3.80 17.31
CA VAL A 205 -12.56 -2.97 18.25
C VAL A 205 -12.64 -3.72 19.57
N ASN A 206 -12.05 -3.14 20.62
CA ASN A 206 -12.00 -3.73 21.95
C ASN A 206 -13.32 -3.52 22.70
N SER A 207 -13.91 -2.33 22.59
CA SER A 207 -15.21 -2.03 23.19
C SER A 207 -15.96 -0.92 22.46
N ILE A 208 -17.29 -0.98 22.51
CA ILE A 208 -18.20 0.08 22.05
C ILE A 208 -19.16 0.36 23.21
N LYS A 209 -19.20 1.61 23.66
CA LYS A 209 -20.11 2.09 24.70
C LYS A 209 -21.08 3.09 24.08
N LYS A 210 -22.38 2.85 24.28
CA LYS A 210 -23.40 3.84 23.93
C LYS A 210 -23.25 5.07 24.84
N PRO A 211 -23.52 6.28 24.32
CA PRO A 211 -23.46 7.51 25.10
C PRO A 211 -24.45 7.52 26.26
#